data_AF-A0A1W9MX12-F1
#
_entry.id   AF-A0A1W9MX12-F1
#
_cell.length_a   1.000
_cell.length_b   1.000
_cell.length_c   1.000
_cell.angle_alpha   90.00
_cell.angle_beta   90.00
_cell.angle_gamma   90.00
#
_symmetry.space_group_name_H-M   'P 1'
#
loop_
_entity.id
_entity.type
_entity.pdbx_description
1 polymer ?
#
loop_
_entity_poly.entity_id
_entity_poly.type
_entity_poly.pdbx_seq_one_letter_code
_entity_poly.pdbx_strand_id
1 'polypeptide(L)'
;MEADIIDTLYEENKKLLAYLTEQKEITSISNVDNHFRKVLLLSAASYFESLIKNDIIVFIQNYTKSASLILEFIKNKAVERQYHTYFSWSSRNANSFFGLFGSDFREYMAKEIKASPELKDAISAFMELGELRNNLVHQNFAIFPLEKTAEEIYQLYVKARLFVKMFPDKLKKFAESETASEETD
;
A
#
# COMPACT_ATOMS: atom_id res chain seq x y z
N MET A 1 -11.32 -1.38 -12.65
CA MET A 1 -10.20 -0.51 -12.27
C MET A 1 -9.32 -0.35 -13.49
N GLU A 2 -8.77 0.83 -13.72
CA GLU A 2 -7.80 1.03 -14.82
C GLU A 2 -6.52 0.27 -14.50
N ALA A 3 -5.88 -0.25 -15.55
CA ALA A 3 -4.61 -0.95 -15.43
C ALA A 3 -3.50 0.04 -15.06
N ASP A 4 -2.62 -0.36 -14.16
CA ASP A 4 -1.46 0.44 -13.76
C ASP A 4 -0.13 -0.25 -14.07
N ILE A 5 0.96 0.36 -13.60
CA ILE A 5 2.32 -0.10 -13.87
C ILE A 5 2.59 -1.50 -13.29
N ILE A 6 1.91 -1.89 -12.20
CA ILE A 6 2.06 -3.21 -11.59
C ILE A 6 1.31 -4.25 -12.41
N ASP A 7 0.10 -3.92 -12.88
CA ASP A 7 -0.66 -4.79 -13.79
C ASP A 7 0.15 -5.07 -15.09
N THR A 8 0.84 -4.03 -15.61
CA THR A 8 1.70 -4.15 -16.80
C THR A 8 2.91 -5.04 -16.53
N LEU A 9 3.62 -4.79 -15.42
CA LEU A 9 4.77 -5.60 -14.99
C LEU A 9 4.40 -7.08 -14.82
N TYR A 10 3.20 -7.35 -14.27
CA TYR A 10 2.68 -8.69 -14.09
C TYR A 10 2.45 -9.41 -15.43
N GLU A 11 1.72 -8.78 -16.33
CA GLU A 11 1.38 -9.35 -17.64
C GLU A 11 2.61 -9.54 -18.54
N GLU A 12 3.56 -8.60 -18.52
CA GLU A 12 4.81 -8.73 -19.29
C GLU A 12 5.65 -9.91 -18.83
N ASN A 13 5.79 -10.12 -17.52
CA ASN A 13 6.55 -11.26 -17.00
C ASN A 13 5.84 -12.59 -17.25
N LYS A 14 4.51 -12.62 -17.16
CA LYS A 14 3.72 -13.81 -17.50
C LYS A 14 3.95 -14.24 -18.95
N LYS A 15 4.02 -13.28 -19.88
CA LYS A 15 4.37 -13.53 -21.28
C LYS A 15 5.80 -14.02 -21.44
N LEU A 16 6.76 -13.46 -20.70
CA LEU A 16 8.16 -13.90 -20.72
C LEU A 16 8.30 -15.35 -20.23
N LEU A 17 7.65 -15.71 -19.13
CA LEU A 17 7.65 -17.07 -18.61
C LEU A 17 7.01 -18.07 -19.58
N ALA A 18 5.91 -17.68 -20.24
CA ALA A 18 5.29 -18.49 -21.28
C ALA A 18 6.25 -18.74 -22.46
N TYR A 19 6.92 -17.69 -22.94
CA TYR A 19 7.92 -17.80 -24.01
C TYR A 19 9.09 -18.71 -23.62
N LEU A 20 9.65 -18.58 -22.41
CA LEU A 20 10.74 -19.44 -21.95
C LEU A 20 10.31 -20.90 -21.77
N THR A 21 9.05 -21.12 -21.39
CA THR A 21 8.45 -22.46 -21.30
C THR A 21 8.36 -23.12 -22.67
N GLU A 22 7.95 -22.37 -23.70
CA GLU A 22 7.92 -22.85 -25.09
C GLU A 22 9.31 -23.24 -25.60
N GLN A 23 10.36 -22.50 -25.19
CA GLN A 23 11.76 -22.80 -25.54
C GLN A 23 12.40 -23.94 -24.72
N LYS A 24 11.70 -24.50 -23.73
CA LYS A 24 12.18 -25.58 -22.84
C LYS A 24 13.43 -25.23 -22.00
N GLU A 25 13.63 -23.95 -21.70
CA GLU A 25 14.76 -23.44 -20.92
C GLU A 25 14.49 -23.50 -19.40
N ILE A 26 14.38 -24.73 -18.85
CA ILE A 26 13.88 -24.99 -17.48
C ILE A 26 14.65 -24.21 -16.39
N THR A 27 15.99 -24.18 -16.47
CA THR A 27 16.82 -23.45 -15.49
C THR A 27 16.57 -21.95 -15.54
N SER A 28 16.40 -21.40 -16.75
CA SER A 28 16.12 -19.97 -16.96
C SER A 28 14.74 -19.60 -16.43
N ILE A 29 13.74 -20.47 -16.58
CA ILE A 29 12.38 -20.27 -16.01
C ILE A 29 12.44 -20.12 -14.50
N SER A 30 13.11 -21.04 -13.80
CA SER A 30 13.19 -20.99 -12.33
C SER A 30 13.91 -19.73 -11.83
N ASN A 31 15.00 -19.34 -12.49
CA ASN A 31 15.73 -18.13 -12.12
C ASN A 31 14.90 -16.87 -12.38
N VAL A 32 14.27 -16.75 -13.55
CA VAL A 32 13.44 -15.60 -13.90
C VAL A 32 12.25 -15.48 -12.95
N ASP A 33 11.55 -16.58 -12.66
CA ASP A 33 10.43 -16.57 -11.72
C ASP A 33 10.87 -16.14 -10.31
N ASN A 34 11.96 -16.69 -9.77
CA ASN A 34 12.48 -16.30 -8.46
C ASN A 34 12.79 -14.81 -8.34
N HIS A 35 13.43 -14.23 -9.36
CA HIS A 35 13.74 -12.79 -9.38
C HIS A 35 12.47 -11.97 -9.56
N PHE A 36 11.59 -12.41 -10.47
CA PHE A 36 10.36 -11.71 -10.78
C PHE A 36 9.45 -11.57 -9.56
N ARG A 37 9.27 -12.64 -8.77
CA ARG A 37 8.46 -12.59 -7.54
C ARG A 37 8.95 -11.52 -6.57
N LYS A 38 10.27 -11.38 -6.40
CA LYS A 38 10.88 -10.35 -5.54
C LYS A 38 10.71 -8.95 -6.12
N VAL A 39 10.91 -8.79 -7.42
CA VAL A 39 10.73 -7.50 -8.12
C VAL A 39 9.27 -7.06 -8.06
N LEU A 40 8.32 -7.95 -8.32
CA LEU A 40 6.89 -7.67 -8.26
C LEU A 40 6.46 -7.22 -6.87
N LEU A 41 6.89 -7.94 -5.82
CA LEU A 41 6.61 -7.58 -4.43
C LEU A 41 7.17 -6.18 -4.09
N LEU A 42 8.43 -5.93 -4.45
CA LEU A 42 9.06 -4.65 -4.16
C LEU A 42 8.38 -3.49 -4.92
N SER A 43 8.08 -3.69 -6.20
CA SER A 43 7.39 -2.69 -7.03
C SER A 43 5.98 -2.40 -6.51
N ALA A 44 5.20 -3.43 -6.18
CA ALA A 44 3.84 -3.27 -5.66
C ALA A 44 3.83 -2.48 -4.34
N ALA A 45 4.68 -2.85 -3.39
CA ALA A 45 4.80 -2.14 -2.11
C ALA A 45 5.30 -0.70 -2.29
N SER A 46 6.29 -0.47 -3.16
CA SER A 46 6.81 0.88 -3.46
C SER A 46 5.77 1.77 -4.15
N TYR A 47 4.93 1.19 -4.99
CA TYR A 47 3.84 1.91 -5.65
C TYR A 47 2.81 2.37 -4.64
N PHE A 48 2.36 1.48 -3.74
CA PHE A 48 1.46 1.84 -2.65
C PHE A 48 2.04 2.86 -1.67
N GLU A 49 3.32 2.75 -1.33
CA GLU A 49 4.02 3.77 -0.54
C GLU A 49 3.92 5.15 -1.20
N SER A 50 4.15 5.22 -2.51
CA SER A 50 4.07 6.47 -3.26
C SER A 50 2.66 7.05 -3.26
N LEU A 51 1.64 6.20 -3.45
CA LEU A 51 0.23 6.62 -3.43
C LEU A 51 -0.18 7.16 -2.07
N ILE A 52 0.06 6.40 -0.98
CA ILE A 52 -0.32 6.83 0.38
C ILE A 52 0.36 8.15 0.77
N LYS A 53 1.65 8.31 0.45
CA LYS A 53 2.36 9.58 0.69
C LYS A 53 1.72 10.73 -0.08
N ASN A 54 1.42 10.51 -1.35
CA ASN A 54 0.79 11.52 -2.20
C ASN A 54 -0.61 11.89 -1.69
N ASP A 55 -1.43 10.90 -1.30
CA ASP A 55 -2.78 11.13 -0.78
C ASP A 55 -2.77 11.99 0.49
N ILE A 56 -1.82 11.75 1.39
CA ILE A 56 -1.62 12.57 2.60
C ILE A 56 -1.25 14.01 2.21
N ILE A 57 -0.30 14.18 1.28
CA ILE A 57 0.15 15.51 0.81
C ILE A 57 -1.02 16.27 0.17
N VAL A 58 -1.77 15.63 -0.72
CA VAL A 58 -2.92 16.23 -1.42
C VAL A 58 -4.01 16.61 -0.44
N PHE A 59 -4.31 15.74 0.53
CA PHE A 59 -5.29 16.03 1.58
C PHE A 59 -4.91 17.28 2.39
N ILE A 60 -3.68 17.34 2.89
CA ILE A 60 -3.18 18.49 3.65
C ILE A 60 -3.18 19.75 2.80
N GLN A 61 -2.73 19.67 1.55
CA GLN A 61 -2.69 20.82 0.65
C GLN A 61 -4.09 21.41 0.44
N ASN A 62 -5.11 20.57 0.28
CA ASN A 62 -6.49 21.00 0.14
C ASN A 62 -7.02 21.62 1.44
N TYR A 63 -6.76 21.00 2.58
CA TYR A 63 -7.27 21.46 3.88
C TYR A 63 -6.62 22.76 4.37
N THR A 64 -5.31 22.91 4.13
CA THR A 64 -4.54 24.11 4.52
C THR A 64 -4.62 25.24 3.50
N LYS A 65 -5.46 25.12 2.45
CA LYS A 65 -5.54 26.06 1.33
C LYS A 65 -4.17 26.38 0.72
N SER A 66 -3.32 25.36 0.60
CA SER A 66 -1.94 25.44 0.08
C SER A 66 -1.00 26.39 0.85
N ALA A 67 -1.17 26.53 2.16
CA ALA A 67 -0.21 27.24 3.01
C ALA A 67 1.16 26.53 2.98
N SER A 68 2.10 27.09 2.21
CA SER A 68 3.38 26.45 1.87
C SER A 68 4.21 26.08 3.09
N LEU A 69 4.20 26.90 4.14
CA LEU A 69 4.95 26.66 5.38
C LEU A 69 4.51 25.36 6.09
N ILE A 70 3.19 25.15 6.21
CA ILE A 70 2.63 23.95 6.87
C ILE A 70 2.89 22.72 6.00
N LEU A 71 2.64 22.84 4.70
CA LEU A 71 2.84 21.75 3.75
C LEU A 71 4.29 21.26 3.75
N GLU A 72 5.25 22.19 3.72
CA GLU A 72 6.68 21.87 3.68
C GLU A 72 7.17 21.27 4.99
N PHE A 73 6.68 21.78 6.13
CA PHE A 73 6.96 21.18 7.44
C PHE A 73 6.48 19.72 7.52
N ILE A 74 5.25 19.44 7.08
CA ILE A 74 4.68 18.09 7.12
C ILE A 74 5.39 17.16 6.14
N LYS A 75 5.71 17.61 4.92
CA LYS A 75 6.51 16.82 3.96
C LYS A 75 7.83 16.38 4.58
N ASN A 76 8.61 17.32 5.11
CA ASN A 76 9.93 17.05 5.66
C ASN A 76 9.88 16.20 6.94
N LYS A 77 8.88 16.42 7.81
CA LYS A 77 8.84 15.77 9.12
C LYS A 77 8.04 14.47 9.14
N ALA A 78 6.88 14.47 8.49
CA ALA A 78 5.93 13.36 8.59
C ALA A 78 6.00 12.42 7.39
N VAL A 79 6.36 12.89 6.18
CA VAL A 79 6.29 12.07 4.96
C VAL A 79 7.65 11.51 4.55
N GLU A 80 8.67 12.35 4.48
CA GLU A 80 9.99 11.95 4.03
C GLU A 80 10.63 10.95 5.01
N ARG A 81 11.03 9.80 4.47
CA ARG A 81 11.70 8.70 5.20
C ARG A 81 10.89 8.11 6.37
N GLN A 82 9.65 8.54 6.61
CA GLN A 82 8.84 8.09 7.75
C GLN A 82 7.87 6.96 7.40
N TYR A 83 7.63 6.63 6.12
CA TYR A 83 6.60 5.64 5.76
C TYR A 83 6.72 4.29 6.49
N HIS A 84 7.94 3.83 6.73
CA HIS A 84 8.17 2.59 7.47
C HIS A 84 7.65 2.62 8.92
N THR A 85 7.46 3.81 9.51
CA THR A 85 6.94 4.01 10.88
C THR A 85 5.41 4.13 10.92
N TYR A 86 4.75 4.33 9.76
CA TYR A 86 3.31 4.53 9.70
C TYR A 86 2.54 3.30 10.19
N PHE A 87 3.01 2.13 9.77
CA PHE A 87 2.34 0.87 10.00
C PHE A 87 3.16 -0.02 10.92
N SER A 88 2.47 -0.68 11.85
CA SER A 88 3.04 -1.79 12.60
C SER A 88 2.98 -3.04 11.72
N TRP A 89 3.98 -3.23 10.85
CA TRP A 89 3.94 -4.26 9.79
C TRP A 89 3.80 -5.70 10.29
N SER A 90 4.24 -6.01 11.51
CA SER A 90 4.02 -7.31 12.16
C SER A 90 2.58 -7.52 12.65
N SER A 91 1.76 -6.47 12.61
CA SER A 91 0.34 -6.53 12.95
C SER A 91 -0.50 -6.70 11.68
N ARG A 92 -1.61 -7.43 11.77
CA ARG A 92 -2.55 -7.62 10.65
C ARG A 92 -3.58 -6.50 10.49
N ASN A 93 -3.31 -5.31 11.03
CA ASN A 93 -4.23 -4.18 10.96
C ASN A 93 -3.51 -2.83 10.83
N ALA A 94 -4.19 -1.82 10.33
CA ALA A 94 -3.64 -0.48 10.12
C ALA A 94 -4.00 0.50 11.26
N ASN A 95 -4.32 0.02 12.47
CA ASN A 95 -4.77 0.90 13.56
C ASN A 95 -3.68 1.87 14.03
N SER A 96 -2.40 1.48 13.96
CA SER A 96 -1.29 2.39 14.27
C SER A 96 -1.27 3.57 13.31
N PHE A 97 -1.49 3.30 12.02
CA PHE A 97 -1.52 4.31 10.97
C PHE A 97 -2.72 5.25 11.15
N PHE A 98 -3.92 4.71 11.38
CA PHE A 98 -5.09 5.56 11.62
C PHE A 98 -4.94 6.42 12.88
N GLY A 99 -4.26 5.91 13.91
CA GLY A 99 -3.97 6.67 15.12
C GLY A 99 -3.07 7.89 14.91
N LEU A 100 -2.30 7.96 13.81
CA LEU A 100 -1.50 9.14 13.47
C LEU A 100 -2.37 10.37 13.16
N PHE A 101 -3.62 10.15 12.75
CA PHE A 101 -4.59 11.22 12.48
C PHE A 101 -5.50 11.52 13.68
N GLY A 102 -5.27 10.88 14.84
CA GLY A 102 -6.06 11.07 16.06
C GLY A 102 -6.87 9.83 16.48
N SER A 103 -7.35 9.84 17.73
CA SER A 103 -8.19 8.77 18.29
C SER A 103 -9.50 8.62 17.54
N ASP A 104 -10.09 9.75 17.14
CA ASP A 104 -11.46 9.81 16.64
C ASP A 104 -11.52 9.26 15.21
N PHE A 105 -10.53 9.62 14.38
CA PHE A 105 -10.35 9.01 13.06
C PHE A 105 -10.09 7.51 13.13
N ARG A 106 -9.28 7.06 14.11
CA ARG A 106 -9.05 5.63 14.32
C ARG A 106 -10.33 4.88 14.68
N GLU A 107 -11.16 5.46 15.54
CA GLU A 107 -12.46 4.87 15.90
C GLU A 107 -13.45 4.87 14.74
N TYR A 108 -13.48 5.95 13.96
CA TYR A 108 -14.23 6.02 12.71
C TYR A 108 -13.83 4.88 11.76
N MET A 109 -12.54 4.72 11.48
CA MET A 109 -12.04 3.66 10.62
C MET A 109 -12.33 2.26 11.18
N ALA A 110 -12.26 2.08 12.50
CA ALA A 110 -12.61 0.80 13.13
C ALA A 110 -14.08 0.42 12.89
N LYS A 111 -15.01 1.40 12.91
CA LYS A 111 -16.43 1.17 12.58
C LYS A 111 -16.59 0.82 11.10
N GLU A 112 -15.93 1.55 10.20
CA GLU A 112 -15.98 1.29 8.75
C GLU A 112 -15.45 -0.11 8.41
N ILE A 113 -14.34 -0.53 9.02
CA ILE A 113 -13.74 -1.85 8.81
C ILE A 113 -14.67 -2.97 9.34
N LYS A 114 -15.35 -2.73 10.46
CA LYS A 114 -16.32 -3.68 11.00
C LYS A 114 -17.55 -3.83 10.10
N ALA A 115 -17.92 -2.75 9.40
CA ALA A 115 -19.07 -2.73 8.50
C ALA A 115 -18.78 -3.32 7.10
N SER A 116 -17.52 -3.35 6.66
CA SER A 116 -17.13 -3.93 5.35
C SER A 116 -16.06 -5.01 5.50
N PRO A 117 -16.45 -6.29 5.38
CA PRO A 117 -15.49 -7.40 5.28
C PRO A 117 -14.50 -7.22 4.13
N GLU A 118 -14.92 -6.66 2.99
CA GLU A 118 -14.00 -6.44 1.86
C GLU A 118 -12.89 -5.44 2.21
N LEU A 119 -13.21 -4.37 2.94
CA LEU A 119 -12.21 -3.39 3.40
C LEU A 119 -11.23 -4.03 4.39
N LYS A 120 -11.72 -4.89 5.29
CA LYS A 120 -10.87 -5.62 6.24
C LYS A 120 -9.88 -6.52 5.52
N ASP A 121 -10.33 -7.25 4.49
CA ASP A 121 -9.50 -8.13 3.70
C ASP A 121 -8.49 -7.33 2.85
N ALA A 122 -8.90 -6.19 2.29
CA ALA A 122 -8.01 -5.28 1.57
C ALA A 122 -6.89 -4.72 2.45
N ILE A 123 -7.21 -4.29 3.68
CA ILE A 123 -6.20 -3.84 4.65
C ILE A 123 -5.27 -4.98 5.03
N SER A 124 -5.80 -6.18 5.25
CA SER A 124 -4.98 -7.35 5.59
C SER A 124 -4.00 -7.68 4.47
N ALA A 125 -4.46 -7.66 3.21
CA ALA A 125 -3.61 -7.88 2.03
C ALA A 125 -2.53 -6.79 1.89
N PHE A 126 -2.88 -5.53 2.15
CA PHE A 126 -1.92 -4.42 2.15
C PHE A 126 -0.84 -4.60 3.22
N MET A 127 -1.23 -4.95 4.45
CA MET A 127 -0.31 -5.17 5.57
C MET A 127 0.63 -6.35 5.28
N GLU A 128 0.11 -7.45 4.71
CA GLU A 128 0.92 -8.61 4.32
C GLU A 128 1.94 -8.26 3.24
N LEU A 129 1.58 -7.49 2.20
CA LEU A 129 2.54 -7.01 1.20
C LEU A 129 3.66 -6.17 1.81
N GLY A 130 3.31 -5.25 2.71
CA GLY A 130 4.30 -4.42 3.39
C GLY A 130 5.22 -5.22 4.31
N GLU A 131 4.68 -6.19 5.05
CA GLU A 131 5.46 -7.11 5.88
C GLU A 131 6.43 -7.95 5.02
N LEU A 132 5.94 -8.54 3.92
CA LEU A 132 6.76 -9.30 2.99
C LEU A 132 7.87 -8.45 2.39
N ARG A 133 7.58 -7.21 1.99
CA ARG A 133 8.59 -6.27 1.48
C ARG A 133 9.63 -5.94 2.56
N ASN A 134 9.21 -5.72 3.81
CA ASN A 134 10.14 -5.44 4.89
C ASN A 134 11.04 -6.63 5.18
N ASN A 135 10.48 -7.84 5.21
CA ASN A 135 11.25 -9.06 5.32
C ASN A 135 12.23 -9.19 4.14
N LEU A 136 11.80 -8.92 2.91
CA LEU A 136 12.67 -9.00 1.72
C LEU A 136 13.83 -7.97 1.75
N VAL A 137 13.61 -6.78 2.31
CA VAL A 137 14.64 -5.73 2.39
C VAL A 137 15.57 -5.90 3.59
N HIS A 138 15.05 -6.40 4.72
CA HIS A 138 15.84 -6.61 5.94
C HIS A 138 16.52 -7.98 6.01
N GLN A 139 15.92 -9.01 5.42
CA GLN A 139 16.56 -10.30 5.22
C GLN A 139 17.32 -10.25 3.90
N ASN A 140 18.47 -10.93 3.83
CA ASN A 140 19.35 -10.87 2.68
C ASN A 140 18.57 -11.16 1.38
N PHE A 141 18.40 -10.13 0.54
CA PHE A 141 17.55 -10.16 -0.67
C PHE A 141 17.85 -11.36 -1.57
N ALA A 142 19.13 -11.77 -1.68
CA ALA A 142 19.54 -12.90 -2.50
C ALA A 142 19.03 -14.24 -1.95
N ILE A 143 19.00 -14.38 -0.63
CA ILE A 143 18.77 -15.66 0.07
C ILE A 143 17.35 -15.76 0.63
N PHE A 144 16.62 -14.64 0.74
CA PHE A 144 15.26 -14.64 1.29
C PHE A 144 14.35 -15.63 0.53
N PRO A 145 13.82 -16.66 1.21
CA PRO A 145 12.90 -17.62 0.61
C PRO A 145 11.51 -16.98 0.56
N LEU A 146 11.19 -16.40 -0.60
CA LEU A 146 9.84 -15.91 -0.87
C LEU A 146 8.97 -17.09 -1.26
N GLU A 147 8.22 -17.63 -0.30
CA GLU A 147 7.36 -18.81 -0.48
C GLU A 147 6.18 -18.54 -1.43
N LYS A 148 5.70 -17.30 -1.48
CA LYS A 148 4.58 -16.94 -2.37
C LYS A 148 4.97 -16.97 -3.83
N THR A 149 4.04 -17.41 -4.65
CA THR A 149 4.09 -17.33 -6.12
C THR A 149 3.85 -15.90 -6.62
N ALA A 150 4.19 -15.63 -7.87
CA ALA A 150 3.92 -14.32 -8.48
C ALA A 150 2.42 -14.00 -8.52
N GLU A 151 1.58 -15.00 -8.82
CA GLU A 151 0.12 -14.87 -8.82
C GLU A 151 -0.40 -14.50 -7.44
N GLU A 152 0.07 -15.15 -6.36
CA GLU A 152 -0.37 -14.81 -5.00
C GLU A 152 0.03 -13.37 -4.61
N ILE A 153 1.23 -12.93 -4.98
CA ILE A 153 1.68 -11.54 -4.74
C ILE A 153 0.80 -10.56 -5.52
N TYR A 154 0.49 -10.88 -6.78
CA TYR A 154 -0.40 -10.07 -7.61
C TYR A 154 -1.82 -10.03 -7.04
N GLN A 155 -2.36 -11.14 -6.55
CA GLN A 155 -3.68 -11.18 -5.92
C GLN A 155 -3.73 -10.36 -4.63
N LEU A 156 -2.66 -10.39 -3.81
CA LEU A 156 -2.54 -9.49 -2.66
C LEU A 156 -2.56 -8.02 -3.12
N TYR A 157 -1.84 -7.71 -4.20
CA TYR A 157 -1.80 -6.37 -4.78
C TYR A 157 -3.21 -5.92 -5.20
N VAL A 158 -3.90 -6.71 -6.03
CA VAL A 158 -5.25 -6.38 -6.51
C VAL A 158 -6.23 -6.15 -5.36
N LYS A 159 -6.18 -6.97 -4.30
CA LYS A 159 -7.01 -6.79 -3.11
C LYS A 159 -6.67 -5.52 -2.35
N ALA A 160 -5.39 -5.27 -2.11
CA ALA A 160 -4.90 -4.11 -1.37
C ALA A 160 -5.22 -2.76 -2.03
N ARG A 161 -5.38 -2.72 -3.38
CA ARG A 161 -5.78 -1.52 -4.12
C ARG A 161 -7.06 -0.89 -3.58
N LEU A 162 -8.00 -1.70 -3.09
CA LEU A 162 -9.26 -1.20 -2.53
C LEU A 162 -8.99 -0.28 -1.33
N PHE A 163 -8.11 -0.69 -0.40
CA PHE A 163 -7.75 0.12 0.75
C PHE A 163 -7.10 1.43 0.33
N VAL A 164 -6.07 1.36 -0.53
CA VAL A 164 -5.32 2.55 -0.98
C VAL A 164 -6.23 3.55 -1.69
N LYS A 165 -7.15 3.07 -2.53
CA LYS A 165 -8.12 3.94 -3.21
C LYS A 165 -9.14 4.57 -2.26
N MET A 166 -9.62 3.81 -1.26
CA MET A 166 -10.64 4.30 -0.34
C MET A 166 -10.10 5.25 0.72
N PHE A 167 -8.81 5.14 1.06
CA PHE A 167 -8.17 5.93 2.10
C PHE A 167 -8.39 7.46 1.97
N PRO A 168 -8.08 8.11 0.83
CA PRO A 168 -8.28 9.56 0.69
C PRO A 168 -9.75 9.97 0.85
N ASP A 169 -10.70 9.16 0.35
CA ASP A 169 -12.13 9.44 0.50
C ASP A 169 -12.57 9.37 1.96
N LYS A 170 -12.03 8.42 2.74
CA LYS A 170 -12.34 8.27 4.16
C LYS A 170 -11.77 9.42 4.99
N LEU A 171 -10.54 9.83 4.71
CA LEU A 171 -9.93 11.02 5.30
C LEU A 171 -10.80 12.26 5.08
N LYS A 172 -11.19 12.50 3.82
CA LYS A 172 -12.00 13.65 3.44
C LYS A 172 -13.36 13.65 4.14
N LYS A 173 -14.08 12.52 4.11
CA LYS A 173 -15.40 12.40 4.74
C LYS A 173 -15.35 12.65 6.25
N PHE A 174 -14.31 12.17 6.92
CA PHE A 174 -14.15 12.40 8.35
C PHE A 174 -13.89 13.89 8.64
N ALA A 175 -12.97 14.51 7.92
CA ALA A 175 -12.66 15.94 8.08
C ALA A 175 -13.89 16.83 7.80
N GLU A 176 -14.68 16.51 6.77
CA GLU A 176 -15.93 17.24 6.47
C GLU A 176 -16.95 17.10 7.60
N SER A 177 -17.03 15.92 8.24
CA SER A 177 -17.93 15.71 9.38
C SER A 177 -17.53 16.49 10.62
N GLU A 178 -16.23 16.73 10.84
CA GLU A 178 -15.75 17.59 11.94
C GLU A 178 -16.09 19.06 11.70
N THR A 179 -15.85 19.57 10.48
CA THR A 179 -16.20 20.97 10.15
C THR A 179 -17.69 21.25 10.23
N ALA A 180 -18.55 20.27 9.90
CA ALA A 180 -20.00 20.44 10.01
C ALA A 180 -20.49 20.45 11.47
N SER A 181 -19.83 19.73 12.38
CA SER A 181 -20.16 19.79 13.81
C SER A 181 -19.76 21.12 14.46
N GLU A 182 -18.67 21.75 14.02
CA GLU A 182 -18.20 23.04 14.57
C GLU A 182 -19.06 24.24 14.15
N GLU A 183 -19.81 24.15 13.03
CA GLU A 183 -20.72 25.22 12.59
C GLU A 183 -22.10 25.19 13.28
N THR A 184 -22.37 24.20 14.14
CA THR A 184 -23.67 24.00 14.80
C THR A 184 -23.66 24.32 16.31
N ASP A 185 -22.52 24.73 16.87
CA ASP A 185 -22.33 25.22 18.24
C ASP A 185 -22.04 26.73 18.27
#